data_AF-A0A2E7LQK9-F1
#
_entry.id   AF-A0A2E7LQK9-F1
#
_cell.length_a   1.000
_cell.length_b   1.000
_cell.length_c   1.000
_cell.angle_alpha   90.00
_cell.angle_beta   90.00
_cell.angle_gamma   90.00
#
_symmetry.space_group_name_H-M   'P 1'
#
loop_
_entity.id
_entity.type
_entity.pdbx_description
1 polymer ?
#
loop_
_entity_poly.entity_id
_entity_poly.type
_entity_poly.pdbx_seq_one_letter_code
_entity_poly.pdbx_strand_id
1 'polypeptide(L)'
;EGYEWLIDDLAERKERGEFEVVSNLVHYAQSIGCTPAQLALGWCLKNPNVSTILMGATTASQIEENMGCIDVAKQLTDENLAELEEILGNKPESWMGPGGAGTRNLKTL
;
A
#
# COMPACT_ATOMS: atom_id res chain seq x y z
N GLU A 1 -0.21 -32.11 -5.68
CA GLU A 1 1.16 -32.07 -6.23
C GLU A 1 1.19 -30.93 -7.24
N GLY A 2 2.04 -29.91 -7.04
CA GLY A 2 2.18 -28.76 -7.94
C GLY A 2 2.07 -27.38 -7.28
N TYR A 3 1.73 -27.30 -5.98
CA TYR A 3 1.71 -26.04 -5.21
C TYR A 3 2.86 -25.95 -4.20
N GLU A 4 3.82 -26.89 -4.22
CA GLU A 4 4.96 -26.86 -3.30
C GLU A 4 5.72 -25.52 -3.42
N TRP A 5 5.93 -25.04 -4.65
CA TRP A 5 6.55 -23.73 -4.91
C TRP A 5 5.81 -22.55 -4.24
N LEU A 6 4.46 -22.61 -4.17
CA LEU A 6 3.65 -21.55 -3.58
C LEU A 6 3.75 -21.59 -2.05
N ILE A 7 3.81 -22.79 -1.47
CA ILE A 7 3.99 -22.94 -0.03
C ILE A 7 5.37 -22.42 0.38
N ASP A 8 6.41 -22.77 -0.36
CA ASP A 8 7.77 -22.29 -0.13
C ASP A 8 7.86 -20.76 -0.26
N ASP A 9 7.28 -20.18 -1.33
CA ASP A 9 7.21 -18.72 -1.51
C ASP A 9 6.49 -18.04 -0.34
N LEU A 10 5.31 -18.54 0.05
CA LEU A 10 4.55 -17.96 1.16
C LEU A 10 5.30 -18.08 2.51
N ALA A 11 6.05 -19.17 2.71
CA ALA A 11 6.89 -19.35 3.90
C ALA A 11 8.02 -18.32 3.92
N GLU A 12 8.74 -18.13 2.81
CA GLU A 12 9.80 -17.13 2.70
C GLU A 12 9.25 -15.70 2.90
N ARG A 13 8.10 -15.37 2.31
CA ARG A 13 7.44 -14.07 2.48
C ARG A 13 7.07 -13.80 3.94
N LYS A 14 6.63 -14.84 4.65
CA LYS A 14 6.36 -14.77 6.08
C LYS A 14 7.64 -14.55 6.89
N GLU A 15 8.73 -15.25 6.57
CA GLU A 15 10.03 -15.03 7.23
C GLU A 15 10.59 -13.63 6.97
N ARG A 16 10.31 -13.03 5.81
CA ARG A 16 10.67 -11.64 5.49
C ARG A 16 9.82 -10.58 6.20
N GLY A 17 8.75 -10.97 6.88
CA GLY A 17 7.89 -10.07 7.65
C GLY A 17 6.78 -9.39 6.84
N GLU A 18 6.49 -9.84 5.61
CA GLU A 18 5.54 -9.17 4.72
C GLU A 18 4.10 -9.22 5.26
N PHE A 19 3.75 -10.32 5.93
CA PHE A 19 2.41 -10.53 6.49
C PHE A 19 2.15 -9.60 7.68
N GLU A 20 3.17 -9.34 8.48
CA GLU A 20 3.13 -8.42 9.61
C GLU A 20 2.91 -6.99 9.13
N VAL A 21 3.58 -6.56 8.05
CA VAL A 21 3.33 -5.24 7.44
C VAL A 21 1.88 -5.12 6.97
N VAL A 22 1.38 -6.12 6.25
CA VAL A 22 -0.03 -6.14 5.79
C VAL A 22 -0.99 -6.12 6.98
N SER A 23 -0.73 -6.91 8.02
CA SER A 23 -1.56 -6.93 9.23
C SER A 23 -1.59 -5.57 9.93
N ASN A 24 -0.46 -4.88 10.00
CA ASN A 24 -0.37 -3.55 10.60
C ASN A 24 -1.14 -2.51 9.78
N LEU A 25 -1.08 -2.57 8.45
CA LEU A 25 -1.90 -1.71 7.59
C LEU A 25 -3.40 -1.95 7.77
N VAL A 26 -3.81 -3.21 7.92
CA VAL A 26 -5.22 -3.56 8.19
C VAL A 26 -5.67 -3.01 9.55
N HIS A 27 -4.84 -3.15 10.59
CA HIS A 27 -5.14 -2.57 11.90
C HIS A 27 -5.19 -1.04 11.86
N TYR A 28 -4.27 -0.41 11.13
CA TYR A 28 -4.27 1.03 10.94
C TYR A 28 -5.56 1.50 10.25
N ALA A 29 -5.97 0.85 9.16
CA ALA A 29 -7.23 1.16 8.47
C ALA A 29 -8.44 1.08 9.41
N GLN A 30 -8.51 0.01 10.23
CA GLN A 30 -9.55 -0.15 11.24
C GLN A 30 -9.54 0.97 12.28
N SER A 31 -8.35 1.41 12.72
CA SER A 31 -8.21 2.46 13.73
C SER A 31 -8.76 3.82 13.28
N ILE A 32 -8.69 4.11 11.97
CA ILE A 32 -9.26 5.32 11.38
C ILE A 32 -10.67 5.10 10.79
N GLY A 33 -11.22 3.89 10.92
CA GLY A 33 -12.59 3.57 10.55
C GLY A 33 -12.83 3.34 9.06
N CYS A 34 -11.82 2.88 8.30
CA CYS A 34 -11.95 2.58 6.87
C CYS A 34 -11.56 1.14 6.52
N THR A 35 -11.89 0.71 5.31
CA THR A 35 -11.42 -0.58 4.79
C THR A 35 -9.99 -0.47 4.27
N PRO A 36 -9.22 -1.58 4.21
CA PRO A 36 -7.88 -1.56 3.64
C PRO A 36 -7.84 -1.09 2.18
N ALA A 37 -8.89 -1.41 1.41
CA ALA A 37 -9.03 -0.94 0.04
C ALA A 37 -9.21 0.59 -0.02
N GLN A 38 -10.07 1.15 0.83
CA GLN A 38 -10.24 2.60 0.94
C GLN A 38 -8.96 3.30 1.40
N LEU A 39 -8.21 2.72 2.34
CA LEU A 39 -6.91 3.24 2.77
C LEU A 39 -5.91 3.30 1.62
N ALA A 40 -5.74 2.20 0.88
CA ALA A 40 -4.79 2.12 -0.23
C ALA A 40 -5.13 3.12 -1.35
N LEU A 41 -6.41 3.21 -1.71
CA LEU A 41 -6.89 4.17 -2.70
C LEU A 41 -6.75 5.61 -2.20
N GLY A 42 -7.05 5.87 -0.92
CA GLY A 42 -6.90 7.18 -0.29
C GLY A 42 -5.44 7.64 -0.25
N TRP A 43 -4.51 6.73 0.05
CA TRP A 43 -3.07 6.99 -0.02
C TRP A 43 -2.63 7.36 -1.45
N CYS A 44 -3.13 6.65 -2.48
CA CYS A 44 -2.86 7.01 -3.87
C CYS A 44 -3.35 8.42 -4.21
N LEU A 45 -4.54 8.82 -3.73
CA LEU A 45 -5.10 10.17 -3.93
C LEU A 45 -4.26 11.28 -3.27
N LYS A 46 -3.50 10.98 -2.21
CA LYS A 46 -2.62 11.97 -1.56
C LYS A 46 -1.38 12.30 -2.40
N ASN A 47 -1.02 11.47 -3.38
CA ASN A 47 0.14 11.71 -4.21
C ASN A 47 -0.21 12.73 -5.33
N PRO A 48 0.40 13.92 -5.34
CA PRO A 48 0.08 14.96 -6.33
C PRO A 48 0.46 14.58 -7.77
N ASN A 49 1.26 13.53 -7.95
CA ASN A 49 1.64 13.00 -9.27
C ASN A 49 0.65 11.95 -9.81
N VAL A 50 -0.37 11.58 -9.03
CA VAL A 50 -1.41 10.63 -9.45
C VAL A 50 -2.62 11.40 -9.98
N SER A 51 -2.86 11.32 -11.29
CA SER A 51 -4.03 11.94 -11.93
C SER A 51 -5.26 11.02 -11.96
N THR A 52 -5.03 9.70 -12.08
CA THR A 52 -6.08 8.69 -12.25
C THR A 52 -5.71 7.43 -11.49
N ILE A 53 -6.68 6.85 -10.79
CA ILE A 53 -6.54 5.54 -10.16
C ILE A 53 -7.39 4.53 -10.94
N LEU A 54 -6.76 3.45 -11.39
CA LEU A 54 -7.45 2.30 -11.96
C LEU A 54 -7.81 1.34 -10.82
N MET A 55 -9.11 1.13 -10.62
CA MET A 55 -9.62 0.26 -9.56
C MET A 55 -10.50 -0.84 -10.17
N GLY A 56 -10.24 -2.08 -9.75
CA GLY A 56 -11.01 -3.25 -10.17
C GLY A 56 -12.21 -3.47 -9.26
N ALA A 57 -13.35 -3.79 -9.86
CA ALA A 57 -14.56 -4.20 -9.15
C ALA A 57 -15.33 -5.19 -10.03
N THR A 58 -15.85 -6.26 -9.42
CA THR A 58 -16.72 -7.25 -10.09
C THR A 58 -18.19 -6.99 -9.80
N THR A 59 -18.50 -6.11 -8.85
CA THR A 59 -19.86 -5.73 -8.44
C THR A 59 -19.96 -4.22 -8.21
N ALA A 60 -21.17 -3.66 -8.34
CA ALA A 60 -21.41 -2.24 -8.10
C ALA A 60 -21.12 -1.83 -6.64
N SER A 61 -21.45 -2.69 -5.67
CA SER A 61 -21.22 -2.42 -4.25
C SER A 61 -19.73 -2.23 -3.90
N GLN A 62 -18.82 -2.93 -4.59
CA GLN A 62 -17.38 -2.70 -4.43
C GLN A 62 -16.95 -1.33 -4.95
N ILE A 63 -17.58 -0.82 -6.01
CA ILE A 63 -17.32 0.54 -6.49
C ILE A 63 -17.77 1.54 -5.43
N GLU A 64 -18.98 1.38 -4.91
CA GLU A 64 -19.54 2.24 -3.86
C GLU A 64 -18.67 2.23 -2.60
N GLU A 65 -18.22 1.07 -2.14
CA GLU A 65 -17.28 0.95 -1.03
C GLU A 65 -15.97 1.68 -1.33
N ASN A 66 -15.36 1.40 -2.49
CA ASN A 66 -14.09 2.00 -2.88
C ASN A 66 -14.15 3.53 -2.98
N MET A 67 -15.31 4.12 -3.36
CA MET A 67 -15.47 5.58 -3.41
C MET A 67 -15.33 6.26 -2.04
N GLY A 68 -15.53 5.52 -0.94
CA GLY A 68 -15.23 6.01 0.42
C GLY A 68 -13.76 6.41 0.62
N CYS A 69 -12.85 6.00 -0.26
CA CYS A 69 -11.45 6.42 -0.23
C CYS A 69 -11.25 7.94 -0.33
N ILE A 70 -12.21 8.68 -0.91
CA ILE A 70 -12.13 10.14 -1.03
C ILE A 70 -12.17 10.79 0.35
N ASP A 71 -13.02 10.27 1.25
CA ASP A 71 -13.12 10.82 2.61
C ASP A 71 -11.93 10.39 3.47
N VAL A 72 -11.42 9.16 3.26
CA VAL A 72 -10.16 8.72 3.87
C VAL A 72 -9.00 9.62 3.43
N ALA A 73 -8.89 9.95 2.14
CA ALA A 73 -7.85 10.85 1.64
C ALA A 73 -7.91 12.25 2.28
N LYS A 74 -9.09 12.75 2.64
CA LYS A 74 -9.21 14.03 3.37
C LYS A 74 -8.74 13.91 4.81
N GLN A 75 -8.90 12.74 5.43
CA GLN A 75 -8.48 12.46 6.79
C GLN A 75 -6.97 12.25 6.92
N LEU A 76 -6.31 11.68 5.90
CA LEU A 76 -4.87 11.42 5.92
C LEU A 76 -4.05 12.73 5.94
N THR A 77 -3.56 13.09 7.11
CA THR A 77 -2.60 14.20 7.32
C THR A 77 -1.16 13.76 7.02
N ASP A 78 -0.21 14.71 7.08
CA ASP A 78 1.21 14.40 6.90
C ASP A 78 1.74 13.49 8.02
N GLU A 79 1.22 13.61 9.25
CA GLU A 79 1.54 12.71 10.36
C GLU A 79 1.02 11.29 10.10
N ASN A 80 -0.22 11.16 9.59
CA ASN A 80 -0.78 9.87 9.21
C ASN A 80 0.03 9.20 8.09
N LEU A 81 0.45 9.99 7.10
CA LEU A 81 1.30 9.49 6.03
C LEU A 81 2.67 9.05 6.57
N ALA A 82 3.27 9.80 7.50
CA ALA A 82 4.52 9.39 8.14
C ALA A 82 4.40 8.06 8.89
N GLU A 83 3.31 7.85 9.63
CA GLU A 83 3.03 6.57 10.30
C GLU A 83 2.88 5.41 9.32
N LEU A 84 2.19 5.63 8.19
CA LEU A 84 2.09 4.62 7.12
C LEU A 84 3.46 4.30 6.50
N GLU A 85 4.32 5.30 6.31
CA GLU A 85 5.68 5.09 5.81
C GLU A 85 6.54 4.29 6.81
N GLU A 86 6.35 4.48 8.11
CA GLU A 86 7.00 3.68 9.15
C GLU A 86 6.53 2.22 9.13
N ILE A 87 5.22 1.98 8.95
CA ILE A 87 4.68 0.62 8.82
C ILE A 87 5.25 -0.08 7.59
N LEU A 88 5.32 0.61 6.44
CA LEU A 88 5.79 0.06 5.18
C LEU A 88 7.31 -0.17 5.17
N GLY A 89 8.08 0.77 5.73
CA GLY A 89 9.53 0.65 5.87
C GLY A 89 10.29 0.41 4.55
N ASN A 90 9.68 0.74 3.41
CA ASN A 90 10.18 0.39 2.07
C ASN A 90 10.40 1.62 1.17
N LYS A 91 10.41 2.83 1.76
CA LYS A 91 10.62 4.08 1.03
C LYS A 91 11.93 4.04 0.25
N PRO A 92 11.90 4.19 -1.08
CA PRO A 92 13.10 4.12 -1.90
C PRO A 92 13.97 5.36 -1.71
N GLU A 93 15.28 5.21 -1.90
CA GLU A 93 16.22 6.34 -1.94
C GLU A 93 15.79 7.38 -2.98
N SER A 94 16.13 8.64 -2.72
CA SER A 94 15.80 9.76 -3.61
C SER A 94 16.40 9.57 -5.01
N TRP A 95 15.62 9.89 -6.04
CA TRP A 95 16.13 9.84 -7.41
C TRP A 95 17.09 11.00 -7.67
N MET A 96 18.35 10.67 -7.99
CA MET A 96 19.43 11.65 -8.19
C MET A 96 19.60 12.08 -9.67
N GLY A 97 18.73 11.64 -10.57
CA GLY A 97 18.83 11.93 -12.00
C GLY A 97 19.77 10.99 -12.78
N PRO A 98 19.83 11.15 -14.11
CA PRO A 98 20.72 10.35 -14.96
C PRO A 98 22.20 10.60 -14.60
N GLY A 99 22.95 9.53 -14.32
CA GLY A 99 24.35 9.60 -13.88
C GLY A 99 24.55 9.67 -12.35
N GLY A 100 23.48 9.55 -11.56
CA GLY A 100 23.54 9.42 -10.09
C GLY A 100 23.98 8.03 -9.61
N ALA A 101 23.43 7.56 -8.48
CA ALA A 101 23.82 6.30 -7.81
C ALA A 101 23.47 4.99 -8.57
N GLY A 102 23.01 5.06 -9.82
CA GLY A 102 22.58 3.90 -10.61
C GLY A 102 21.08 3.62 -10.52
N THR A 103 20.67 2.40 -10.89
CA THR A 103 19.27 1.96 -10.90
C THR A 103 18.71 1.92 -9.48
N ARG A 104 17.56 2.55 -9.24
CA ARG A 104 16.87 2.48 -7.94
C ARG A 104 16.37 1.06 -7.72
N ASN A 105 16.81 0.42 -6.64
CA ASN A 105 16.22 -0.82 -6.16
C ASN A 105 14.92 -0.49 -5.44
N LEU A 106 13.80 -0.95 -6.01
CA LEU A 106 12.49 -0.83 -5.37
C LEU A 106 12.26 -2.08 -4.53
N LYS A 107 12.23 -1.90 -3.21
CA LYS A 107 11.77 -2.94 -2.30
C LYS A 107 10.25 -2.85 -2.24
N THR A 108 9.56 -3.84 -2.80
CA THR A 108 8.12 -3.99 -2.57
C THR A 108 7.88 -4.59 -1.18
N LEU A 109 6.62 -4.84 -0.82
CA LEU A 109 6.36 -5.86 0.21
C LEU A 109 7.16 -7.12 -0.16
#